data_AF-A0A8T3P9B5-F1
#
_entry.id   AF-A0A8T3P9B5-F1
#
_cell.length_a   1.000
_cell.length_b   1.000
_cell.length_c   1.000
_cell.angle_alpha   90.00
_cell.angle_beta   90.00
_cell.angle_gamma   90.00
#
_symmetry.space_group_name_H-M   'P 1'
#
loop_
_entity.id
_entity.type
_entity.pdbx_description
1 polymer ?
#
loop_
_entity_poly.entity_id
_entity_poly.type
_entity_poly.pdbx_seq_one_letter_code
_entity_poly.pdbx_strand_id
1 'polypeptide(L)' 'MTLNDLPPTITVEQAGEVLGISRRSAYRAATTGELPTIRLGRRLLVPTARLLDLLGLPAGQVAGVRVSEPA' A
#
# COMPACT_ATOMS: atom_id res chain seq x y z
N MET A 1 7.13 -10.46 -7.26
CA MET A 1 7.80 -9.35 -6.55
C MET A 1 7.54 -9.54 -5.07
N THR A 2 8.58 -9.70 -4.26
CA THR A 2 8.48 -9.99 -2.83
C THR A 2 8.02 -8.77 -2.04
N LEU A 3 7.07 -8.94 -1.12
CA LEU A 3 6.48 -7.86 -0.31
C LEU A 3 7.52 -7.06 0.53
N ASN A 4 8.72 -7.62 0.73
CA ASN A 4 9.81 -6.96 1.47
C ASN A 4 10.62 -5.93 0.65
N ASP A 5 10.46 -5.90 -0.68
CA ASP A 5 11.16 -4.96 -1.55
C ASP A 5 10.33 -3.72 -1.88
N LEU A 6 9.14 -3.56 -1.28
CA LEU A 6 8.37 -2.35 -1.49
C LEU A 6 9.15 -1.16 -0.90
N PRO A 7 9.31 -0.07 -1.66
CA PRO A 7 9.91 1.14 -1.13
C PRO A 7 9.13 1.60 0.10
N PRO A 8 9.75 2.34 1.03
CA PRO A 8 9.12 2.79 2.27
C PRO A 8 7.84 3.62 2.04
N THR A 9 7.70 4.17 0.83
CA THR A 9 6.52 4.87 0.36
C THR A 9 6.21 4.48 -1.08
N ILE A 10 4.94 4.23 -1.39
CA ILE A 10 4.43 4.01 -2.74
C ILE A 10 3.47 5.13 -3.15
N THR A 11 3.10 5.22 -4.42
CA THR A 11 2.05 6.14 -4.86
C THR A 11 0.66 5.62 -4.49
N VAL A 12 -0.34 6.50 -4.52
CA VAL A 12 -1.75 6.11 -4.33
C VAL A 12 -2.22 5.10 -5.37
N GLU A 13 -1.74 5.22 -6.60
CA GLU A 13 -2.06 4.29 -7.68
C GLU A 13 -1.51 2.89 -7.39
N GLN A 14 -0.23 2.79 -7.01
CA GLN A 14 0.40 1.53 -6.59
C GLN A 14 -0.29 0.92 -5.36
N ALA A 15 -0.68 1.74 -4.37
CA ALA A 15 -1.44 1.24 -3.24
C ALA A 15 -2.81 0.68 -3.67
N GLY A 16 -3.44 1.30 -4.66
CA GLY A 16 -4.67 0.79 -5.27
C GLY A 16 -4.49 -0.59 -5.90
N GLU A 17 -3.41 -0.77 -6.65
CA GLU A 17 -3.04 -2.06 -7.25
C GLU A 17 -2.82 -3.13 -6.18
N VAL A 18 -2.09 -2.81 -5.10
CA VAL A 18 -1.85 -3.72 -3.97
C VAL A 18 -3.15 -4.11 -3.26
N LEU A 19 -4.08 -3.16 -3.12
CA LEU A 19 -5.38 -3.39 -2.48
C LEU A 19 -6.42 -4.02 -3.42
N GLY A 20 -6.11 -4.20 -4.70
CA GLY A 20 -7.05 -4.73 -5.70
C GLY A 20 -8.21 -3.77 -6.03
N ILE A 21 -8.01 -2.47 -5.87
CA ILE A 21 -9.03 -1.43 -6.14
C ILE A 21 -8.65 -0.56 -7.33
N SER A 22 -9.65 0.00 -8.01
CA SER A 22 -9.41 0.92 -9.13
C SER A 22 -8.61 2.16 -8.69
N ARG A 23 -7.85 2.77 -9.62
CA ARG A 23 -7.16 4.04 -9.39
C ARG A 23 -8.11 5.11 -8.81
N ARG A 24 -9.33 5.23 -9.35
CA ARG A 24 -10.33 6.18 -8.86
C ARG A 24 -10.71 5.90 -7.41
N SER A 25 -10.92 4.64 -7.06
CA SER A 25 -11.20 4.21 -5.68
C SER A 25 -10.04 4.52 -4.74
N ALA A 26 -8.80 4.27 -5.18
CA ALA A 26 -7.60 4.56 -4.39
C ALA A 26 -7.46 6.06 -4.09
N TYR A 27 -7.63 6.92 -5.10
CA TYR A 27 -7.61 8.38 -4.89
C TYR A 27 -8.77 8.87 -4.03
N ARG A 28 -9.97 8.27 -4.17
CA ARG A 28 -11.09 8.55 -3.28
C ARG A 28 -10.73 8.19 -1.84
N ALA A 29 -10.23 6.98 -1.60
CA ALA A 29 -9.83 6.50 -0.27
C ALA A 29 -8.72 7.36 0.34
N ALA A 30 -7.77 7.82 -0.49
CA ALA A 30 -6.74 8.77 -0.06
C ALA A 30 -7.30 10.15 0.32
N THR A 31 -8.37 10.60 -0.35
CA THR A 31 -9.04 11.88 -0.06
C THR A 31 -9.97 11.77 1.15
N THR A 32 -10.63 10.62 1.35
CA THR A 32 -11.52 10.37 2.50
C THR A 32 -10.76 10.01 3.78
N GLY A 33 -9.45 9.74 3.68
CA GLY A 33 -8.63 9.34 4.82
C GLY A 33 -8.73 7.85 5.16
N GLU A 34 -9.46 7.07 4.36
CA GLU A 34 -9.49 5.60 4.46
C GLU A 34 -8.12 5.00 4.12
N LEU A 35 -7.37 5.64 3.22
CA LEU A 35 -6.04 5.19 2.82
C LEU A 35 -4.96 6.09 3.48
N PRO A 36 -3.98 5.52 4.19
CA PRO A 36 -2.98 6.29 4.91
C PRO A 36 -2.06 6.99 3.92
N THR A 37 -2.17 8.32 3.82
CA THR A 37 -1.36 9.10 2.88
C THR A 37 -0.57 10.20 3.58
N ILE A 38 0.61 10.49 3.04
CA ILE A 38 1.44 11.64 3.37
C ILE A 38 1.53 12.54 2.14
N ARG A 39 1.35 13.83 2.36
CA ARG A 39 1.45 14.84 1.30
C ARG A 39 2.83 15.48 1.36
N LEU A 40 3.64 15.23 0.33
CA LEU A 40 4.98 15.79 0.19
C LEU A 40 4.97 16.79 -0.97
N GLY A 41 4.71 18.06 -0.65
CA GLY A 41 4.52 19.13 -1.63
C GLY A 41 3.32 18.84 -2.55
N ARG A 42 3.62 18.56 -3.83
CA ARG A 42 2.61 18.24 -4.88
C ARG A 42 2.31 16.74 -4.99
N ARG A 43 3.06 15.88 -4.29
CA ARG A 43 2.92 14.43 -4.38
C ARG A 43 2.12 13.90 -3.20
N LEU A 44 1.27 12.92 -3.47
CA LEU A 44 0.55 12.14 -2.46
C LEU A 44 1.16 10.75 -2.45
N LEU A 45 1.76 10.38 -1.32
CA LEU A 45 2.45 9.11 -1.13
C LEU A 45 1.77 8.32 -0.03
N VAL A 46 1.85 7.00 -0.10
CA VAL A 46 1.29 6.04 0.84
C VAL A 46 2.47 5.40 1.56
N PRO A 47 2.64 5.61 2.87
CA PRO A 47 3.65 4.89 3.63
C PRO A 47 3.31 3.40 3.66
N THR A 48 4.23 2.56 3.18
CA THR A 48 4.01 1.12 3.08
C THR A 48 3.78 0.50 4.46
N ALA A 49 4.50 0.97 5.49
CA ALA A 49 4.29 0.53 6.87
C ALA A 49 2.85 0.77 7.36
N ARG A 50 2.29 1.95 7.10
CA ARG A 50 0.90 2.29 7.49
C ARG A 50 -0.13 1.50 6.70
N LEU A 51 0.16 1.23 5.43
CA LEU A 51 -0.69 0.38 4.60
C LEU A 51 -0.72 -1.07 5.13
N LEU A 52 0.44 -1.60 5.53
CA LEU A 52 0.56 -2.92 6.15
C LEU A 52 -0.19 -2.97 7.50
N ASP A 53 -0.03 -1.95 8.34
CA ASP A 53 -0.77 -1.84 9.61
C ASP A 53 -2.29 -1.86 9.39
N LEU A 54 -2.79 -1.14 8.37
CA LEU A 54 -4.20 -1.13 8.02
C LEU A 54 -4.72 -2.53 7.64
N LEU A 55 -3.88 -3.31 6.95
CA LEU A 55 -4.18 -4.70 6.58
C LEU A 55 -4.00 -5.69 7.75
N GLY A 56 -3.62 -5.22 8.94
CA GLY A 56 -3.31 -6.09 10.09
C GLY A 56 -2.04 -6.91 9.89
N LEU A 57 -1.18 -6.52 8.94
CA LEU A 57 0.11 -7.14 8.67
C LEU A 57 1.17 -6.34 9.41
N PRO A 58 1.79 -6.87 10.49
CA PRO A 58 2.84 -6.14 11.18
C PRO A 58 4.00 -5.90 10.20
N ALA A 59 4.48 -4.66 10.11
CA ALA A 59 5.66 -4.31 9.31
C ALA A 59 6.93 -5.10 9.70
N GLY A 60 6.91 -5.81 10.83
CA GLY A 60 7.95 -6.73 11.30
C GLY A 60 7.67 -8.23 11.11
N GLN A 61 6.53 -8.64 10.53
CA GLN A 61 6.14 -10.06 10.40
C GLN A 61 6.00 -10.54 8.94
N VAL A 62 6.47 -9.76 7.98
CA VAL A 62 6.69 -10.22 6.58
C VAL A 62 7.98 -11.06 6.47
N ALA A 63 8.20 -11.95 7.43
CA ALA A 63 9.07 -13.09 7.31
C ALA A 63 8.20 -14.29 6.90
N GLY A 64 7.85 -14.38 5.61
CA GLY A 64 7.32 -15.64 5.05
C GLY A 64 5.91 -15.66 4.49
N VAL A 65 5.31 -14.53 4.06
CA VAL A 65 4.15 -14.64 3.16
C VAL A 65 4.63 -15.00 1.76
N ARG A 66 4.81 -16.31 1.51
CA ARG A 66 4.92 -16.87 0.15
C ARG A 66 3.54 -16.76 -0.48
N VAL A 67 3.35 -15.80 -1.37
CA VAL A 67 2.17 -15.80 -2.25
C VAL A 67 2.42 -16.85 -3.32
N SER A 68 1.57 -17.87 -3.34
CA SER A 68 1.60 -18.98 -4.29
C SER A 68 1.57 -18.46 -5.72
N GLU A 69 2.43 -19.01 -6.58
CA GLU A 69 2.31 -18.93 -8.04
C GLU A 69 0.90 -19.36 -8.47
N PRO A 70 0.18 -18.57 -9.28
CA PRO A 70 -0.94 -19.09 -10.03
C PRO A 70 -0.38 -20.01 -11.12
N ALA A 71 -0.98 -21.20 -11.22
CA ALA A 71 -0.69 -22.23 -12.22
C ALA A 71 -0.85 -21.74 -13.67
#